data_AF-A0A7W0HM37-F1
#
_entry.id   AF-A0A7W0HM37-F1
#
_cell.length_a   1.000
_cell.length_b   1.000
_cell.length_c   1.000
_cell.angle_alpha   90.00
_cell.angle_beta   90.00
_cell.angle_gamma   90.00
#
_symmetry.space_group_name_H-M   'P 1'
#
loop_
_entity.id
_entity.type
_entity.pdbx_description
1 polymer ?
#
loop_
_entity_poly.entity_id
_entity_poly.type
_entity_poly.pdbx_seq_one_letter_code
_entity_poly.pdbx_strand_id
1 'polypeptide(L)'
;MVDTERFQLKDIEWSFAKSREITGDRNPRRPIKTGIKSIKATCKSCSYTWHARAYGEGRLTTFVGGFILICPSCNAEEKINNTILEAISKKPKQN
;
A
#
# COMPACT_ATOMS: atom_id res chain seq x y z
N MET A 1 -6.53 5.79 -7.76
CA MET A 1 -6.38 4.50 -8.45
C MET A 1 -4.95 4.41 -8.94
N VAL A 2 -4.27 3.31 -8.64
CA VAL A 2 -2.87 3.04 -9.03
C VAL A 2 -2.89 1.85 -9.96
N ASP A 3 -2.23 1.98 -11.11
CA ASP A 3 -2.13 0.92 -12.09
C ASP A 3 -0.67 0.44 -12.13
N THR A 4 -0.47 -0.86 -11.97
CA THR A 4 0.85 -1.51 -11.96
C THR A 4 0.91 -2.49 -13.12
N GLU A 5 2.00 -3.25 -13.27
CA GLU A 5 2.15 -4.17 -14.40
C GLU A 5 1.06 -5.24 -14.39
N ARG A 6 0.78 -5.82 -13.21
CA ARG A 6 -0.12 -6.98 -13.05
C ARG A 6 -1.36 -6.69 -12.22
N PHE A 7 -1.40 -5.56 -11.53
CA PHE A 7 -2.51 -5.20 -10.65
C PHE A 7 -3.06 -3.80 -10.91
N GLN A 8 -4.34 -3.64 -10.59
CA GLN A 8 -4.99 -2.36 -10.44
C GLN A 8 -5.38 -2.20 -8.98
N LEU A 9 -4.91 -1.13 -8.35
CA LEU A 9 -5.04 -0.89 -6.93
C LEU A 9 -5.95 0.31 -6.66
N LYS A 10 -6.87 0.12 -5.71
CA LYS A 10 -7.86 1.09 -5.24
C LYS A 10 -7.92 1.05 -3.72
N ASP A 11 -8.51 2.09 -3.14
CA ASP A 11 -8.84 2.15 -1.70
C ASP A 11 -7.64 1.80 -0.80
N ILE A 12 -6.48 2.44 -1.06
CA ILE A 12 -5.23 2.20 -0.33
C ILE A 12 -5.34 2.85 1.05
N GLU A 13 -5.45 2.03 2.09
CA GLU A 13 -5.35 2.47 3.48
C GLU A 13 -3.92 2.29 3.99
N TRP A 14 -3.35 3.37 4.51
CA TRP A 14 -2.00 3.36 5.11
C TRP A 14 -2.07 3.11 6.62
N SER A 15 -1.12 2.33 7.12
CA SER A 15 -0.86 2.19 8.55
C SER A 15 0.05 3.32 9.01
N PHE A 16 -0.40 4.10 9.97
CA PHE A 16 0.39 5.15 10.63
C PHE A 16 0.70 4.71 12.06
N ALA A 17 1.97 4.70 12.45
CA ALA A 17 2.32 4.60 13.86
C ALA A 17 2.51 6.01 14.42
N LYS A 18 1.97 6.22 15.63
CA LYS A 18 2.38 7.36 16.47
C LYS A 18 3.87 7.16 16.78
N SER A 19 4.70 8.16 16.47
CA SER A 19 6.10 8.13 16.88
C SER A 19 6.15 7.91 18.40
N ARG A 20 6.88 6.88 18.84
CA ARG A 20 7.12 6.59 20.27
C ARG A 20 8.38 7.29 20.79
N GLU A 21 8.99 8.17 19.99
CA GLU A 21 10.12 8.97 20.44
C GLU A 21 9.64 10.01 21.46
N ILE A 22 10.16 9.92 22.68
CA ILE A 22 10.09 10.99 23.67
C ILE A 22 11.16 12.02 23.28
N THR A 23 10.84 12.89 22.32
CA THR A 23 11.69 14.04 22.00
C THR A 23 11.31 15.20 22.91
N GLY A 24 12.27 15.77 23.64
CA GLY A 24 12.08 16.95 24.52
C GLY A 24 11.67 18.23 23.79
N ASP A 25 11.64 18.21 22.46
CA ASP A 25 11.22 19.33 21.62
C ASP A 25 9.70 19.30 21.40
N ARG A 26 9.03 20.42 21.71
CA ARG A 26 7.56 20.64 21.67
C ARG A 26 6.93 20.56 20.27
N ASN A 27 7.57 19.93 19.30
CA ASN A 27 7.05 19.83 17.94
C ASN A 27 6.52 18.40 17.70
N PRO A 28 5.20 18.18 17.67
CA PRO A 28 4.66 16.85 17.40
C PRO A 28 5.07 16.40 16.01
N ARG A 29 6.06 15.51 15.91
CA ARG A 29 6.48 14.93 14.64
C ARG A 29 5.29 14.20 14.02
N ARG A 30 5.07 14.46 12.72
CA ARG A 30 3.96 13.89 11.95
C ARG A 30 3.96 12.36 12.06
N PRO A 31 2.78 11.70 12.05
CA PRO A 31 2.70 10.24 12.09
C PRO A 31 3.58 9.62 11.01
N ILE A 32 4.39 8.62 11.40
CA ILE A 32 5.28 7.94 10.46
C ILE A 32 4.44 6.89 9.72
N LYS A 33 4.44 6.95 8.39
CA LYS A 33 3.87 5.88 7.55
C LYS A 33 4.67 4.60 7.82
N THR A 34 4.02 3.61 8.40
CA THR A 34 4.67 2.33 8.75
C THR A 34 4.45 1.24 7.71
N GLY A 35 3.44 1.37 6.87
CA GLY A 35 3.14 0.41 5.81
C GLY A 35 1.72 0.56 5.28
N ILE A 36 1.26 -0.45 4.54
CA ILE A 36 -0.12 -0.53 4.03
C ILE A 36 -0.94 -1.39 4.98
N LYS A 37 -2.10 -0.87 5.38
CA LYS A 37 -3.08 -1.57 6.21
C LYS A 37 -3.93 -2.50 5.36
N SER A 38 -4.51 -1.93 4.31
CA SER A 38 -5.33 -2.65 3.33
C SER A 38 -5.33 -1.97 1.97
N ILE A 39 -5.59 -2.75 0.94
CA ILE A 39 -5.70 -2.27 -0.44
C ILE A 39 -6.68 -3.14 -1.20
N LYS A 40 -7.54 -2.52 -2.00
CA LYS A 40 -8.40 -3.24 -2.95
C LYS A 40 -7.59 -3.48 -4.22
N ALA A 41 -7.32 -4.73 -4.53
CA ALA A 41 -6.52 -5.13 -5.68
C ALA A 41 -7.37 -5.90 -6.69
N THR A 42 -7.18 -5.60 -7.97
CA THR A 42 -7.72 -6.34 -9.09
C THR A 42 -6.56 -6.91 -9.89
N CYS A 43 -6.53 -8.23 -10.08
CA CYS A 43 -5.53 -8.89 -10.91
C CYS A 43 -5.88 -8.70 -12.38
N LYS A 44 -4.94 -8.20 -13.18
CA LYS A 44 -5.14 -8.03 -14.62
C LYS A 44 -5.14 -9.35 -15.38
N SER A 45 -4.49 -10.39 -14.85
CA SER A 45 -4.40 -11.70 -15.49
C SER A 45 -5.69 -12.53 -15.39
N CYS A 46 -6.42 -12.43 -14.27
CA CYS A 46 -7.64 -13.23 -14.04
C CYS A 46 -8.88 -12.39 -13.70
N SER A 47 -8.77 -11.06 -13.72
CA SER A 47 -9.82 -10.10 -13.33
C SER A 47 -10.36 -10.25 -11.90
N TYR A 48 -9.76 -11.12 -11.09
CA TYR A 48 -10.17 -11.35 -9.71
C TYR A 48 -9.87 -10.12 -8.85
N THR A 49 -10.87 -9.69 -8.07
CA THR A 49 -10.76 -8.52 -7.19
C THR A 49 -10.88 -8.95 -5.73
N TRP A 50 -9.96 -8.51 -4.88
CA TRP A 50 -9.97 -8.82 -3.46
C TRP A 50 -9.45 -7.66 -2.61
N HIS A 51 -9.72 -7.76 -1.31
CA HIS A 51 -9.21 -6.83 -0.30
C HIS A 51 -7.97 -7.43 0.34
N ALA A 52 -6.80 -7.02 -0.15
CA ALA A 52 -5.53 -7.44 0.42
C ALA A 52 -5.27 -6.67 1.72
N ARG A 53 -4.91 -7.39 2.78
CA ARG A 53 -4.58 -6.82 4.10
C ARG A 53 -3.22 -7.33 4.54
N ALA A 54 -2.47 -6.53 5.30
CA ALA A 54 -1.20 -6.98 5.87
C ALA A 54 -1.38 -8.21 6.78
N TYR A 55 -2.58 -8.35 7.38
CA TYR A 55 -3.00 -9.52 8.14
C TYR A 55 -4.39 -9.93 7.63
N GLY A 56 -4.50 -10.99 6.83
CA GLY A 56 -5.79 -11.49 6.31
C GLY A 56 -5.72 -12.22 4.96
N GLU A 57 -6.88 -12.39 4.33
CA GLU A 57 -7.03 -13.00 3.00
C GLU A 57 -6.40 -12.12 1.90
N GLY A 58 -5.57 -12.75 1.06
CA GLY A 58 -4.71 -12.06 0.09
C GLY A 58 -3.31 -11.86 0.67
N ARG A 59 -2.31 -12.51 0.06
CA ARG A 59 -0.92 -12.44 0.50
C ARG A 59 -0.34 -11.08 0.13
N LEU A 60 -0.48 -10.12 1.04
CA LEU A 60 0.21 -8.84 1.02
C LEU A 60 1.37 -8.90 2.00
N THR A 61 2.59 -8.87 1.47
CA THR A 61 3.81 -8.93 2.28
C THR A 61 4.53 -7.60 2.19
N THR A 62 4.57 -6.84 3.27
CA THR A 62 5.29 -5.55 3.33
C THR A 62 6.78 -5.75 3.57
N PHE A 63 7.62 -4.95 2.92
CA PHE A 63 9.06 -4.87 3.18
C PHE A 63 9.52 -3.41 3.22
N VAL A 64 10.77 -3.16 3.63
CA VAL A 64 11.31 -1.79 3.65
C VAL A 64 11.32 -1.20 2.24
N GLY A 65 10.48 -0.20 2.00
CA GLY A 65 10.39 0.48 0.71
C GLY A 65 9.29 -0.04 -0.23
N GLY A 66 8.44 -0.99 0.17
CA GLY A 66 7.35 -1.47 -0.69
C GLY A 66 6.55 -2.63 -0.11
N PHE A 67 5.84 -3.32 -1.00
CA PHE A 67 5.07 -4.52 -0.67
C PHE A 67 4.99 -5.45 -1.88
N ILE A 68 4.86 -6.75 -1.60
CA ILE A 68 4.59 -7.78 -2.60
C ILE A 68 3.12 -8.11 -2.50
N LEU A 69 2.48 -8.24 -3.66
CA LEU A 69 1.08 -8.58 -3.77
C LEU A 69 0.94 -9.85 -4.60
N ILE A 70 0.23 -10.84 -4.05
CA ILE A 70 -0.05 -12.10 -4.75
C ILE A 70 -1.56 -12.29 -4.88
N CYS A 71 -2.01 -12.58 -6.09
CA CYS A 71 -3.40 -12.89 -6.38
C CYS A 71 -3.79 -14.24 -5.77
N PRO A 72 -4.84 -14.32 -4.95
CA PRO A 72 -5.27 -15.60 -4.38
C PRO A 72 -5.95 -16.54 -5.40
N SER A 73 -6.37 -16.03 -6.57
CA SER A 73 -7.05 -16.83 -7.60
C SER A 73 -6.07 -17.48 -8.58
N CYS A 74 -5.08 -16.74 -9.08
CA CYS A 74 -4.15 -17.24 -10.10
C CYS A 74 -2.67 -17.25 -9.66
N ASN A 75 -2.38 -16.87 -8.41
CA ASN A 75 -1.02 -16.75 -7.88
C ASN A 75 -0.09 -15.80 -8.67
N ALA A 76 -0.63 -14.90 -9.51
CA ALA A 76 0.15 -13.81 -10.07
C ALA A 76 0.78 -13.00 -8.93
N GLU A 77 2.07 -12.68 -9.06
CA GLU A 77 2.83 -11.93 -8.07
C GLU A 77 3.41 -10.67 -8.72
N GLU A 78 3.44 -9.57 -7.96
CA GLU A 78 4.14 -8.34 -8.32
C GLU A 78 4.73 -7.67 -7.07
N LYS A 79 5.96 -7.16 -7.21
CA LYS A 79 6.64 -6.35 -6.20
C LYS A 79 6.42 -4.87 -6.52
N ILE A 80 5.74 -4.16 -5.62
CA ILE A 80 5.35 -2.77 -5.79
C ILE A 80 6.13 -1.90 -4.81
N ASN A 81 6.93 -0.97 -5.33
CA ASN A 81 7.71 -0.05 -4.52
C ASN A 81 6.85 1.12 -4.02
N ASN A 82 7.07 1.56 -2.78
CA ASN A 82 6.35 2.68 -2.18
C ASN A 82 6.51 3.98 -2.98
N THR A 83 7.62 4.16 -3.71
CA THR A 83 7.83 5.32 -4.58
C THR A 83 6.74 5.44 -5.65
N ILE A 84 6.25 4.31 -6.17
CA ILE A 84 5.14 4.27 -7.16
C ILE A 84 3.85 4.75 -6.49
N LEU A 85 3.61 4.34 -5.24
CA LEU A 85 2.45 4.79 -4.48
C LEU A 85 2.52 6.28 -4.09
N GLU A 86 3.69 6.79 -3.72
CA GLU A 86 3.89 8.19 -3.35
C GLU A 86 3.85 9.14 -4.54
N ALA A 87 4.37 8.71 -5.69
CA ALA A 87 4.26 9.45 -6.95
C ALA A 87 2.80 9.67 -7.36
N ILE A 88 1.91 8.73 -7.05
CA ILE A 88 0.49 8.80 -7.39
C ILE A 88 -0.32 9.54 -6.31
N SER A 89 0.09 9.45 -5.04
CA SER A 89 -0.49 10.26 -3.95
C SER A 89 -0.16 11.76 -4.06
N LYS A 90 0.84 12.14 -4.87
CA LYS A 90 1.24 13.53 -5.12
C LYS A 90 0.63 14.15 -6.38
N LYS A 91 -0.22 13.45 -7.16
CA LYS A 91 -0.95 14.15 -8.23
C LYS A 91 -1.81 15.25 -7.60
N PRO A 92 -1.55 16.54 -7.91
CA PRO A 92 -2.31 17.63 -7.34
C PRO A 92 -3.76 17.49 -7.80
N LYS A 93 -4.72 17.85 -6.94
CA LYS A 93 -6.07 18.23 -7.37
C LYS A 93 -5.88 19.28 -8.46
N GLN A 94 -6.08 18.89 -9.73
CA GLN A 94 -6.34 19.87 -10.77
C GLN A 94 -7.76 20.39 -10.49
N ASN A 95 -7.78 21.65 -10.09
CA ASN A 95 -8.96 22.46 -9.81
C ASN A 95 -9.60 22.90 -11.12
#